data_AF-A0A4R9H072-F1
#
_entry.id   AF-A0A4R9H072-F1
#
_cell.length_a   1.000
_cell.length_b   1.000
_cell.length_c   1.000
_cell.angle_alpha   90.00
_cell.angle_beta   90.00
_cell.angle_gamma   90.00
#
_symmetry.space_group_name_H-M   'P 1'
#
loop_
_entity.id
_entity.type
_entity.pdbx_description
1 polymer ?
#
loop_
_entity_poly.entity_id
_entity_poly.type
_entity_poly.pdbx_seq_one_letter_code
_entity_poly.pdbx_strand_id
1 'polypeptide(L)'
;MKRILEFSLALVALIAFSPILLGIFLLISVFDPGRIFFLQERTGLRKKIFRIWKFRTLKDGVPTRIGSFLRNTGLDELPQIWNILKGDMSIVGPRPLTEKDIERLGWGVEGLDRRWSVRPGITGLSQLYSGRGSKYSLCFDLSYLDRRSFILDLKIVILTLSMNLFGKKRIRNLLWTRLQKRDRGYFWGNWAKHFRKNADRPYPIVQEQVIGFIPQKRLPVAKSLAIFQLGEAGEGRIAKDIDHIHIYGVDPNYREALKLFVKEEGRHARILGDCVRALRGELIESNWTEKLFHFGRRLLGTRLKLMVLLVAEVIGICFYKKIAEKIPFGSVKNALLHIAEDEEKHLIFHCTFFKIRLKNPSTRFLFKIIWRFLSFVACVSVLMDHRKTFKALEVPMKDCYLQFMDISRNTERKILQTFFA
;
A
#
# COMPACT_ATOMS: atom_id res chain seq x y z
N MET A 1 9.29 -27.80 -21.12
CA MET A 1 8.92 -26.83 -22.18
C MET A 1 9.80 -25.57 -22.20
N LYS A 2 9.78 -24.68 -21.18
CA LYS A 2 10.58 -23.43 -21.19
C LYS A 2 12.05 -23.62 -21.57
N ARG A 3 12.73 -24.62 -21.00
CA ARG A 3 14.16 -24.86 -21.26
C ARG A 3 14.47 -25.19 -22.73
N ILE A 4 13.66 -26.05 -23.35
CA ILE A 4 13.85 -26.45 -24.75
C ILE A 4 13.67 -25.23 -25.66
N LEU A 5 12.61 -24.45 -25.43
CA LEU A 5 12.37 -23.23 -26.17
C LEU A 5 13.53 -22.22 -26.04
N GLU A 6 14.00 -21.96 -24.82
CA GLU A 6 15.12 -21.05 -24.59
C GLU A 6 16.42 -21.55 -25.23
N PHE A 7 16.65 -22.86 -25.24
CA PHE A 7 17.80 -23.44 -25.94
C PHE A 7 17.69 -23.24 -27.45
N SER A 8 16.54 -23.57 -28.06
CA SER A 8 16.30 -23.37 -29.49
C SER A 8 16.43 -21.91 -29.89
N LEU A 9 15.85 -20.98 -29.12
CA LEU A 9 15.96 -19.55 -29.36
C LEU A 9 17.40 -19.04 -29.20
N ALA A 10 18.13 -19.51 -28.19
CA ALA A 10 19.53 -19.16 -28.01
C ALA A 10 20.41 -19.69 -29.14
N LEU A 11 20.13 -20.88 -29.67
CA LEU A 11 20.88 -21.46 -30.79
C LEU A 11 20.65 -20.65 -32.07
N VAL A 12 19.39 -20.33 -32.37
CA VAL A 12 19.03 -19.46 -33.50
C VAL A 12 19.67 -18.07 -33.35
N ALA A 13 19.59 -17.49 -32.16
CA ALA A 13 20.22 -16.20 -31.88
C ALA A 13 21.74 -16.26 -32.03
N LEU A 14 22.40 -17.32 -31.58
CA LEU A 14 23.85 -17.48 -31.72
C LEU A 14 24.27 -17.52 -33.20
N ILE A 15 23.52 -18.24 -34.03
CA ILE A 15 23.77 -18.33 -35.47
C ILE A 15 23.53 -16.97 -36.13
N ALA A 16 22.39 -16.33 -35.85
CA ALA A 16 22.04 -15.03 -36.42
C ALA A 16 23.00 -13.91 -36.02
N PHE A 17 23.48 -13.90 -34.78
CA PHE A 17 24.42 -12.91 -34.27
C PHE A 17 25.89 -13.30 -34.49
N SER A 18 26.19 -14.48 -35.06
CA SER A 18 27.57 -14.94 -35.26
C SER A 18 28.43 -13.98 -36.10
N PRO A 19 27.93 -13.32 -37.18
CA PRO A 19 28.73 -12.36 -37.93
C PRO A 19 29.06 -11.11 -37.09
N ILE A 20 28.13 -10.66 -36.26
CA ILE A 20 28.32 -9.52 -35.36
C ILE A 20 29.31 -9.87 -34.25
N LEU A 21 29.18 -11.06 -33.65
CA LEU A 21 30.12 -11.56 -32.64
C LEU A 21 31.54 -11.65 -33.21
N LEU A 22 31.69 -12.17 -34.43
CA LEU A 22 32.97 -12.23 -35.13
C LEU A 22 33.53 -10.83 -35.43
N GLY A 23 32.69 -9.92 -35.92
CA GLY A 23 33.09 -8.53 -36.16
C GLY A 23 33.60 -7.84 -34.89
N ILE A 24 32.88 -7.96 -33.77
CA ILE A 24 33.31 -7.41 -32.48
C ILE A 24 34.60 -8.08 -32.01
N PHE A 25 34.71 -9.40 -32.16
CA PHE A 25 35.92 -10.15 -31.83
C PHE A 25 37.14 -9.62 -32.58
N LEU A 26 37.03 -9.40 -33.90
CA LEU A 26 38.09 -8.86 -34.74
C LEU A 26 38.43 -7.42 -34.34
N LEU A 27 37.41 -6.57 -34.11
CA LEU A 27 37.62 -5.19 -33.68
C LEU A 27 38.37 -5.10 -32.34
N ILE A 28 38.00 -5.91 -31.35
CA ILE A 28 38.73 -5.96 -30.07
C ILE A 28 40.17 -6.45 -30.31
N SER A 29 40.35 -7.47 -31.15
CA SER A 29 41.68 -8.04 -31.43
C SER A 29 42.63 -7.02 -32.05
N VAL A 30 42.13 -6.15 -32.94
CA VAL A 30 42.92 -5.11 -33.62
C VAL A 30 43.13 -3.88 -32.76
N PHE A 31 42.07 -3.34 -32.16
CA PHE A 31 42.13 -2.04 -31.48
C PHE A 31 42.53 -2.12 -30.01
N ASP A 32 42.27 -3.26 -29.36
CA ASP A 32 42.46 -3.46 -27.92
C ASP A 32 43.15 -4.82 -27.67
N PRO A 33 44.44 -5.00 -28.03
CA PRO A 33 45.12 -6.30 -27.98
C PRO A 33 45.13 -6.92 -26.57
N GLY A 34 44.98 -8.25 -26.50
CA GLY A 34 44.93 -9.04 -25.27
C GLY A 34 43.67 -9.92 -25.16
N ARG A 35 43.18 -10.15 -23.93
CA ARG A 35 42.02 -11.02 -23.68
C ARG A 35 40.73 -10.45 -24.30
N ILE A 36 40.15 -11.17 -25.26
CA ILE A 36 38.94 -10.71 -25.95
C ILE A 36 37.70 -10.83 -25.05
N PHE A 37 37.62 -11.92 -24.29
CA PHE A 37 36.53 -12.15 -23.35
C PHE A 37 36.91 -11.77 -21.92
N PHE A 38 35.95 -11.18 -21.23
CA PHE A 38 35.96 -11.00 -19.79
C PHE A 38 35.04 -12.04 -19.15
N LEU A 39 35.64 -12.93 -18.36
CA LEU A 39 34.93 -13.97 -17.61
C LEU A 39 34.79 -13.54 -16.16
N GLN A 40 33.57 -13.59 -15.63
CA GLN A 40 33.31 -13.21 -14.24
C GLN A 40 32.42 -14.22 -13.55
N GLU A 41 32.79 -14.59 -12.33
CA GLU A 41 32.01 -15.50 -11.50
C GLU A 41 30.74 -14.84 -10.99
N ARG A 42 29.68 -15.64 -10.98
CA ARG A 42 28.33 -15.25 -10.58
C ARG A 42 27.62 -16.40 -9.89
N THR A 43 26.73 -16.03 -8.99
CA THR A 43 25.90 -16.95 -8.23
C THR A 43 24.61 -17.23 -9.01
N GLY A 44 24.40 -18.49 -9.41
CA GLY A 44 23.33 -18.95 -10.29
C GLY A 44 22.28 -19.82 -9.58
N LEU A 45 21.65 -20.72 -10.33
CA LEU A 45 20.61 -21.63 -9.81
C LEU A 45 21.14 -22.44 -8.62
N ARG A 46 20.36 -22.48 -7.54
CA ARG A 46 20.69 -23.12 -6.25
C ARG A 46 22.03 -22.65 -5.69
N LYS A 47 22.33 -21.36 -5.87
CA LYS A 47 23.60 -20.72 -5.47
C LYS A 47 24.86 -21.34 -6.11
N LYS A 48 24.71 -22.15 -7.18
CA LYS A 48 25.87 -22.69 -7.90
C LYS A 48 26.63 -21.57 -8.61
N ILE A 49 27.93 -21.53 -8.43
CA ILE A 49 28.82 -20.57 -9.09
C ILE A 49 28.98 -20.96 -10.57
N PHE A 50 28.88 -19.98 -11.46
CA PHE A 50 29.17 -20.13 -12.89
C PHE A 50 29.88 -18.89 -13.43
N ARG A 51 30.51 -19.01 -14.60
CA ARG A 51 31.23 -17.90 -15.26
C ARG A 51 30.39 -17.30 -16.37
N ILE A 52 30.13 -15.99 -16.31
CA ILE A 52 29.47 -15.28 -17.39
C ILE A 52 30.47 -14.93 -18.49
N TRP A 53 30.01 -14.98 -19.73
CA TRP A 53 30.79 -14.56 -20.90
C TRP A 53 30.43 -13.13 -21.28
N LYS A 54 31.43 -12.26 -21.39
CA LYS A 54 31.29 -10.90 -21.92
C LYS A 54 32.47 -10.56 -22.82
N PHE A 55 32.28 -9.62 -23.74
CA PHE A 55 33.43 -8.99 -24.37
C PHE A 55 34.15 -8.08 -23.37
N ARG A 56 35.48 -8.03 -23.48
CA ARG A 56 36.29 -7.13 -22.66
C ARG A 56 36.04 -5.69 -23.12
N THR A 57 35.56 -4.87 -22.20
CA THR A 57 35.29 -3.44 -22.43
C THR A 57 36.09 -2.53 -21.51
N LEU A 58 36.87 -3.10 -20.60
CA LEU A 58 37.73 -2.40 -19.66
C LEU A 58 39.16 -2.96 -19.73
N LYS A 59 40.14 -2.09 -19.65
CA LYS A 59 41.55 -2.39 -19.41
C LYS A 59 42.01 -1.53 -18.24
N ASP A 60 42.47 -2.16 -17.16
CA ASP A 60 42.94 -1.48 -15.94
C ASP A 60 41.92 -0.49 -15.34
N GLY A 61 40.63 -0.87 -15.40
CA GLY A 61 39.52 -0.04 -14.90
C GLY A 61 39.04 1.05 -15.86
N VAL A 62 39.75 1.27 -16.98
CA VAL A 62 39.42 2.29 -17.98
C VAL A 62 38.73 1.66 -19.19
N PRO A 63 37.67 2.27 -19.76
CA PRO A 63 37.06 1.81 -21.00
C PRO A 63 38.08 1.68 -22.14
N THR A 64 38.03 0.56 -22.86
CA THR A 64 38.83 0.37 -24.07
C THR A 64 38.31 1.23 -25.22
N ARG A 65 39.03 1.31 -26.36
CA ARG A 65 38.69 2.22 -27.47
C ARG A 65 37.24 2.06 -27.94
N ILE A 66 36.80 0.81 -28.07
CA ILE A 66 35.41 0.48 -28.43
C ILE A 66 34.56 0.07 -27.22
N GLY A 67 35.15 -0.03 -26.03
CA GLY A 67 34.49 -0.51 -24.82
C GLY A 67 33.28 0.33 -24.41
N SER A 68 33.37 1.65 -24.51
CA SER A 68 32.23 2.56 -24.22
C SER A 68 31.05 2.33 -25.17
N PHE A 69 31.32 2.14 -26.47
CA PHE A 69 30.30 1.83 -27.47
C PHE A 69 29.61 0.49 -27.17
N LEU A 70 30.40 -0.55 -26.91
CA LEU A 70 29.88 -1.90 -26.61
C LEU A 70 28.99 -1.90 -25.36
N ARG A 71 29.36 -1.16 -24.30
CA ARG A 71 28.56 -1.05 -23.06
C ARG A 71 27.28 -0.25 -23.25
N ASN A 72 27.32 0.82 -24.03
CA ASN A 72 26.15 1.67 -24.27
C ASN A 72 25.08 0.92 -25.08
N THR A 73 25.52 0.19 -26.10
CA THR A 73 24.68 -0.67 -26.95
C THR A 73 24.28 -1.98 -26.26
N GLY A 74 25.08 -2.47 -25.31
CA GLY A 74 24.89 -3.77 -24.66
C GLY A 74 25.42 -4.95 -25.47
N LEU A 75 26.16 -4.68 -26.55
CA LEU A 75 26.78 -5.70 -27.39
C LEU A 75 27.85 -6.51 -26.63
N ASP A 76 28.41 -5.96 -25.56
CA ASP A 76 29.35 -6.66 -24.68
C ASP A 76 28.74 -7.89 -23.99
N GLU A 77 27.42 -7.92 -23.86
CA GLU A 77 26.69 -9.00 -23.19
C GLU A 77 26.23 -10.13 -24.13
N LEU A 78 26.35 -9.97 -25.46
CA LEU A 78 25.96 -11.01 -26.43
C LEU A 78 26.60 -12.39 -26.19
N PRO A 79 27.88 -12.51 -25.76
CA PRO A 79 28.47 -13.81 -25.46
C PRO A 79 27.71 -14.61 -24.38
N GLN A 80 26.86 -13.98 -23.56
CA GLN A 80 26.02 -14.68 -22.57
C GLN A 80 24.99 -15.63 -23.21
N ILE A 81 24.72 -15.53 -24.52
CA ILE A 81 23.92 -16.54 -25.25
C ILE A 81 24.51 -17.94 -25.04
N TRP A 82 25.85 -18.04 -24.97
CA TRP A 82 26.54 -19.28 -24.65
C TRP A 82 26.20 -19.83 -23.25
N ASN A 83 26.02 -18.96 -22.26
CA ASN A 83 25.59 -19.36 -20.92
C ASN A 83 24.16 -19.91 -20.92
N ILE A 84 23.29 -19.41 -21.79
CA ILE A 84 21.95 -19.98 -21.97
C ILE A 84 22.06 -21.37 -22.58
N LEU A 85 22.86 -21.56 -23.63
CA LEU A 85 23.05 -22.88 -24.26
C LEU A 85 23.59 -23.92 -23.27
N LYS A 86 24.61 -23.57 -22.48
CA LYS A 86 25.15 -24.41 -21.40
C LYS A 86 24.15 -24.73 -20.28
N GLY A 87 23.16 -23.86 -20.08
CA GLY A 87 22.13 -24.04 -19.06
C GLY A 87 22.43 -23.39 -17.71
N ASP A 88 23.43 -22.51 -17.67
CA ASP A 88 23.71 -21.68 -16.50
C ASP A 88 22.70 -20.53 -16.37
N MET A 89 22.21 -20.03 -17.50
CA MET A 89 21.30 -18.86 -17.58
C MET A 89 20.00 -19.17 -18.34
N SER A 90 19.02 -18.29 -18.14
CA SER A 90 17.75 -18.18 -18.85
C SER A 90 17.77 -16.93 -19.74
N ILE A 91 16.82 -16.81 -20.69
CA ILE A 91 16.60 -15.53 -21.39
C ILE A 91 16.02 -14.52 -20.39
N VAL A 92 15.01 -14.94 -19.63
CA VAL A 92 14.32 -14.11 -18.62
C VAL A 92 14.49 -14.70 -17.22
N GLY A 93 15.01 -13.87 -16.31
CA GLY A 93 15.24 -14.23 -14.91
C GLY A 93 15.95 -13.12 -14.11
N PRO A 94 16.12 -13.30 -12.79
CA PRO A 94 16.85 -12.35 -11.95
C PRO A 94 18.27 -12.09 -12.46
N ARG A 95 18.80 -10.90 -12.26
CA ARG A 95 20.18 -10.57 -12.66
C ARG A 95 21.19 -11.46 -11.91
N PRO A 96 22.20 -12.05 -12.60
CA PRO A 96 23.26 -12.77 -11.90
C PRO A 96 24.14 -11.79 -11.10
N LEU A 97 24.40 -12.10 -9.82
CA LEU A 97 25.18 -11.26 -8.90
C LEU A 97 26.51 -11.93 -8.53
N THR A 98 27.53 -11.14 -8.18
CA THR A 98 28.74 -11.66 -7.53
C THR A 98 28.45 -11.97 -6.06
N GLU A 99 29.29 -12.80 -5.43
CA GLU A 99 29.21 -13.01 -3.99
C GLU A 99 29.42 -11.70 -3.22
N LYS A 100 30.39 -10.88 -3.64
CA LYS A 100 30.62 -9.53 -3.11
C LYS A 100 29.38 -8.63 -3.21
N ASP A 101 28.62 -8.72 -4.30
CA ASP A 101 27.37 -7.98 -4.44
C ASP A 101 26.30 -8.50 -3.48
N ILE A 102 26.22 -9.82 -3.27
CA ILE A 102 25.24 -10.43 -2.36
C ILE A 102 25.50 -9.98 -0.93
N GLU A 103 26.75 -10.02 -0.49
CA GLU A 103 27.20 -9.53 0.82
C GLU A 103 26.90 -8.04 0.98
N ARG A 104 27.37 -7.21 0.04
CA ARG A 104 27.15 -5.75 0.05
C ARG A 104 25.68 -5.36 0.10
N LEU A 105 24.82 -6.16 -0.53
CA LEU A 105 23.38 -5.91 -0.56
C LEU A 105 22.64 -6.50 0.65
N GLY A 106 23.29 -7.33 1.46
CA GLY A 106 22.67 -8.07 2.57
C GLY A 106 21.66 -9.12 2.08
N TRP A 107 21.88 -9.70 0.89
CA TRP A 107 20.93 -10.64 0.26
C TRP A 107 21.22 -12.10 0.55
N GLY A 108 22.24 -12.40 1.36
CA GLY A 108 22.63 -13.76 1.75
C GLY A 108 21.80 -14.38 2.88
N VAL A 109 20.72 -13.72 3.33
CA VAL A 109 19.85 -14.21 4.43
C VAL A 109 18.90 -15.32 3.97
N GLU A 110 18.62 -16.28 4.85
CA GLU A 110 17.86 -17.51 4.59
C GLU A 110 16.47 -17.28 3.94
N GLY A 111 15.84 -16.14 4.21
CA GLY A 111 14.56 -15.76 3.60
C GLY A 111 14.60 -15.32 2.13
N LEU A 112 15.79 -15.02 1.58
CA LEU A 112 15.98 -14.54 0.20
C LEU A 112 16.51 -15.61 -0.76
N ASP A 113 16.77 -16.80 -0.24
CA ASP A 113 17.30 -17.95 -1.00
C ASP A 113 16.42 -18.35 -2.17
N ARG A 114 15.12 -18.13 -2.05
CA ARG A 114 14.15 -18.32 -3.15
C ARG A 114 14.53 -17.57 -4.42
N ARG A 115 15.30 -16.47 -4.33
CA ARG A 115 15.81 -15.75 -5.51
C ARG A 115 16.64 -16.64 -6.43
N TRP A 116 17.43 -17.54 -5.86
CA TRP A 116 18.27 -18.49 -6.60
C TRP A 116 17.56 -19.83 -6.87
N SER A 117 16.24 -19.93 -6.67
CA SER A 117 15.46 -21.12 -7.06
C SER A 117 15.27 -21.24 -8.59
N VAL A 118 15.63 -20.21 -9.34
CA VAL A 118 15.56 -20.17 -10.80
C VAL A 118 16.91 -19.77 -11.39
N ARG A 119 17.11 -20.08 -12.68
CA ARG A 119 18.29 -19.61 -13.40
C ARG A 119 18.25 -18.08 -13.52
N PRO A 120 19.38 -17.39 -13.34
CA PRO A 120 19.46 -15.97 -13.63
C PRO A 120 19.24 -15.71 -15.13
N GLY A 121 18.78 -14.51 -15.46
CA GLY A 121 18.44 -14.10 -16.82
C GLY A 121 19.37 -13.04 -17.39
N ILE A 122 19.50 -13.01 -18.72
CA ILE A 122 20.09 -11.86 -19.43
C ILE A 122 19.22 -10.62 -19.15
N THR A 123 17.91 -10.75 -19.34
CA THR A 123 16.92 -9.75 -18.93
C THR A 123 16.00 -10.30 -17.84
N GLY A 124 15.18 -9.43 -17.26
CA GLY A 124 14.28 -9.78 -16.18
C GLY A 124 13.48 -8.58 -15.72
N LEU A 125 12.51 -8.84 -14.84
CA LEU A 125 11.58 -7.81 -14.39
C LEU A 125 12.31 -6.68 -13.65
N SER A 126 13.29 -6.99 -12.80
CA SER A 126 14.06 -5.96 -12.09
C SER A 126 14.96 -5.15 -13.03
N GLN A 127 15.49 -5.77 -14.09
CA GLN A 127 16.30 -5.10 -15.11
C GLN A 127 15.48 -4.05 -15.88
N LEU A 128 14.18 -4.28 -16.10
CA LEU A 128 13.27 -3.28 -16.70
C LEU A 128 13.09 -2.04 -15.82
N TYR A 129 13.23 -2.16 -14.49
CA TYR A 129 13.06 -1.09 -13.52
C TYR A 129 14.38 -0.69 -12.83
N SER A 130 15.52 -0.97 -13.45
CA SER A 130 16.84 -0.69 -12.88
C SER A 130 17.03 0.80 -12.52
N GLY A 131 17.87 1.08 -11.53
CA GLY A 131 18.19 2.46 -11.11
C GLY A 131 17.28 3.01 -10.01
N ARG A 132 16.43 2.17 -9.41
CA ARG A 132 15.52 2.54 -8.32
C ARG A 132 16.01 2.12 -6.92
N GLY A 133 17.17 1.48 -6.84
CA GLY A 133 17.76 0.98 -5.61
C GLY A 133 17.55 -0.52 -5.39
N SER A 134 18.38 -1.09 -4.53
CA SER A 134 18.47 -2.54 -4.28
C SER A 134 17.15 -3.15 -3.81
N LYS A 135 16.46 -2.52 -2.84
CA LYS A 135 15.18 -3.00 -2.30
C LYS A 135 14.11 -3.19 -3.40
N TYR A 136 14.03 -2.28 -4.36
CA TYR A 136 13.09 -2.40 -5.48
C TYR A 136 13.50 -3.50 -6.44
N SER A 137 14.79 -3.62 -6.76
CA SER A 137 15.30 -4.71 -7.60
C SER A 137 14.95 -6.07 -7.00
N LEU A 138 15.17 -6.24 -5.69
CA LEU A 138 14.78 -7.45 -4.98
C LEU A 138 13.26 -7.70 -5.06
N CYS A 139 12.45 -6.68 -4.80
CA CYS A 139 11.00 -6.80 -4.89
C CYS A 139 10.53 -7.24 -6.29
N PHE A 140 11.11 -6.70 -7.35
CA PHE A 140 10.78 -7.11 -8.73
C PHE A 140 11.27 -8.52 -9.04
N ASP A 141 12.45 -8.93 -8.57
CA ASP A 141 12.95 -10.30 -8.72
C ASP A 141 12.00 -11.29 -8.02
N LEU A 142 11.66 -11.04 -6.75
CA LEU A 142 10.74 -11.88 -5.98
C LEU A 142 9.35 -11.92 -6.60
N SER A 143 8.87 -10.78 -7.08
CA SER A 143 7.57 -10.67 -7.74
C SER A 143 7.51 -11.36 -9.10
N TYR A 144 8.65 -11.49 -9.80
CA TYR A 144 8.75 -12.28 -11.02
C TYR A 144 8.64 -13.77 -10.72
N LEU A 145 9.29 -14.25 -9.65
CA LEU A 145 9.21 -15.65 -9.22
C LEU A 145 7.78 -16.07 -8.92
N ASP A 146 7.03 -15.22 -8.21
CA ASP A 146 5.66 -15.51 -7.77
C ASP A 146 4.65 -15.56 -8.93
N ARG A 147 4.94 -14.88 -10.06
CA ARG A 147 4.02 -14.73 -11.20
C ARG A 147 4.58 -15.26 -12.51
N ARG A 148 5.63 -16.08 -12.44
CA ARG A 148 6.35 -16.54 -13.62
C ARG A 148 5.41 -17.28 -14.56
N SER A 149 5.24 -16.75 -15.76
CA SER A 149 4.45 -17.35 -16.83
C SER A 149 5.10 -17.05 -18.17
N PHE A 150 4.77 -17.86 -19.18
CA PHE A 150 5.27 -17.65 -20.55
C PHE A 150 4.90 -16.25 -21.09
N ILE A 151 3.68 -15.79 -20.83
CA ILE A 151 3.21 -14.46 -21.23
C ILE A 151 4.02 -13.35 -20.56
N LEU A 152 4.35 -13.51 -19.27
CA LEU A 152 5.19 -12.55 -18.57
C LEU A 152 6.60 -12.49 -19.16
N ASP A 153 7.20 -13.65 -19.45
CA ASP A 153 8.51 -13.73 -20.09
C ASP A 153 8.51 -13.01 -21.45
N LEU A 154 7.50 -13.28 -22.29
CA LEU A 154 7.36 -12.63 -23.59
C LEU A 154 7.23 -11.11 -23.46
N LYS A 155 6.43 -10.62 -22.50
CA LYS A 155 6.31 -9.18 -22.20
C LYS A 155 7.65 -8.57 -21.80
N ILE A 156 8.43 -9.26 -20.96
CA ILE A 156 9.75 -8.77 -20.53
C ILE A 156 10.71 -8.70 -21.71
N VAL A 157 10.73 -9.71 -22.58
CA VAL A 157 11.56 -9.72 -23.80
C VAL A 157 11.18 -8.56 -24.71
N ILE A 158 9.90 -8.40 -25.05
CA ILE A 158 9.42 -7.32 -25.94
C ILE A 158 9.78 -5.94 -25.36
N LEU A 159 9.57 -5.74 -24.05
CA LEU A 159 9.93 -4.47 -23.39
C LEU A 159 11.45 -4.23 -23.36
N THR A 160 12.26 -5.28 -23.27
CA THR A 160 13.71 -5.17 -23.33
C THR A 160 14.16 -4.78 -24.74
N LEU A 161 13.58 -5.39 -25.78
CA LEU A 161 13.86 -5.04 -27.17
C LEU A 161 13.43 -3.61 -27.49
N SER A 162 12.25 -3.19 -27.00
CA SER A 162 11.77 -1.82 -27.18
C SER A 162 12.66 -0.78 -26.47
N MET A 163 13.33 -1.14 -25.37
CA MET A 163 14.34 -0.27 -24.75
C MET A 163 15.56 -0.02 -25.66
N ASN A 164 15.94 -0.99 -26.47
CA ASN A 164 17.04 -0.83 -27.43
C ASN A 164 16.60 0.00 -28.64
N LEU A 165 15.35 -0.15 -29.11
CA LEU A 165 14.81 0.59 -30.26
C LEU A 165 14.42 2.03 -29.94
N PHE A 166 13.70 2.26 -28.83
CA PHE A 166 13.12 3.57 -28.48
C PHE A 166 13.87 4.31 -27.37
N GLY A 167 14.96 3.72 -26.88
CA GLY A 167 15.80 4.27 -25.82
C GLY A 167 15.42 3.83 -24.40
N LYS A 168 16.43 3.33 -23.67
CA LYS A 168 16.31 2.80 -22.30
C LYS A 168 15.62 3.78 -21.34
N LYS A 169 15.99 5.06 -21.35
CA LYS A 169 15.42 6.08 -20.46
C LYS A 169 13.92 6.30 -20.71
N ARG A 170 13.50 6.36 -21.98
CA ARG A 170 12.11 6.63 -22.36
C ARG A 170 11.19 5.52 -21.91
N ILE A 171 11.51 4.26 -22.24
CA ILE A 171 10.68 3.11 -21.85
C ILE A 171 10.66 2.93 -20.32
N ARG A 172 11.79 3.08 -19.63
CA ARG A 172 11.83 2.99 -18.16
C ARG A 172 10.95 4.04 -17.48
N ASN A 173 10.99 5.28 -17.98
CA ASN A 173 10.12 6.34 -17.47
C ASN A 173 8.64 6.01 -17.72
N LEU A 174 8.28 5.54 -18.92
CA LEU A 174 6.91 5.11 -19.23
C LEU A 174 6.43 3.97 -18.31
N LEU A 175 7.24 2.92 -18.13
CA LEU A 175 6.91 1.80 -17.26
C LEU A 175 6.75 2.25 -15.80
N TRP A 176 7.65 3.10 -15.32
CA TRP A 176 7.60 3.63 -13.97
C TRP A 176 6.37 4.52 -13.75
N THR A 177 6.08 5.44 -14.67
CA THR A 177 4.89 6.29 -14.62
C THR A 177 3.62 5.45 -14.65
N ARG A 178 3.57 4.38 -15.47
CA ARG A 178 2.43 3.44 -15.48
C ARG A 178 2.28 2.70 -14.15
N LEU A 179 3.37 2.25 -13.53
CA LEU A 179 3.35 1.65 -12.19
C LEU A 179 2.85 2.64 -11.13
N GLN A 180 3.34 3.88 -11.14
CA GLN A 180 2.90 4.92 -10.21
C GLN A 180 1.43 5.29 -10.41
N LYS A 181 0.98 5.38 -11.66
CA LYS A 181 -0.43 5.61 -12.02
C LYS A 181 -1.33 4.43 -11.60
N ARG A 182 -0.81 3.20 -11.59
CA ARG A 182 -1.53 2.01 -11.14
C ARG A 182 -1.79 1.97 -9.63
N ASP A 183 -1.05 2.74 -8.81
CA ASP A 183 -1.02 2.47 -7.37
C ASP A 183 -1.21 3.70 -6.44
N ARG A 184 -1.14 4.97 -6.87
CA ARG A 184 -1.21 6.10 -5.89
C ARG A 184 -1.96 7.39 -6.26
N GLY A 185 -1.85 7.90 -7.49
CA GLY A 185 -2.34 9.26 -7.77
C GLY A 185 -3.86 9.40 -7.82
N TYR A 186 -4.57 8.41 -8.38
CA TYR A 186 -6.01 8.52 -8.61
C TYR A 186 -6.82 8.26 -7.33
N PHE A 187 -6.39 7.32 -6.50
CA PHE A 187 -7.13 6.92 -5.31
C PHE A 187 -7.11 8.01 -4.22
N TRP A 188 -5.92 8.47 -3.80
CA TRP A 188 -5.81 9.47 -2.75
C TRP A 188 -6.16 10.87 -3.22
N GLY A 189 -5.92 11.20 -4.50
CA GLY A 189 -6.37 12.46 -5.10
C GLY A 189 -7.90 12.61 -5.05
N ASN A 190 -8.64 11.53 -5.28
CA ASN A 190 -10.11 11.55 -5.16
C ASN A 190 -10.56 11.81 -3.71
N TRP A 191 -9.89 11.21 -2.73
CA TRP A 191 -10.18 11.46 -1.31
C TRP A 191 -9.83 12.88 -0.89
N ALA A 192 -8.66 13.39 -1.28
CA ALA A 192 -8.29 14.78 -1.03
C ALA A 192 -9.32 15.75 -1.65
N LYS A 193 -9.76 15.50 -2.89
CA LYS A 193 -10.81 16.28 -3.55
C LYS A 193 -12.15 16.17 -2.83
N HIS A 194 -12.53 14.97 -2.37
CA HIS A 194 -13.76 14.75 -1.59
C HIS A 194 -13.75 15.58 -0.31
N PHE A 195 -12.73 15.44 0.52
CA PHE A 195 -12.63 16.18 1.78
C PHE A 195 -12.49 17.69 1.56
N ARG A 196 -11.84 18.13 0.48
CA ARG A 196 -11.75 19.55 0.13
C ARG A 196 -13.13 20.11 -0.19
N LYS A 197 -13.93 19.39 -0.99
CA LYS A 197 -15.33 19.75 -1.27
C LYS A 197 -16.16 19.81 0.02
N ASN A 198 -15.91 18.91 0.98
CA ASN A 198 -16.65 18.89 2.24
C ASN A 198 -16.27 20.06 3.16
N ALA A 199 -15.01 20.50 3.13
CA ALA A 199 -14.56 21.66 3.90
C ALA A 199 -15.34 22.94 3.55
N ASP A 200 -15.79 23.06 2.29
CA ASP A 200 -16.57 24.20 1.81
C ASP A 200 -18.10 24.05 2.02
N ARG A 201 -18.58 22.93 2.57
CA ARG A 201 -20.03 22.74 2.81
C ARG A 201 -20.55 23.75 3.85
N PRO A 202 -21.75 24.32 3.67
CA PRO A 202 -22.35 25.22 4.65
C PRO A 202 -22.57 24.50 5.99
N TYR A 203 -22.34 25.18 7.11
CA TYR A 203 -22.53 24.61 8.45
C TYR A 203 -24.03 24.35 8.70
N PRO A 204 -24.43 23.17 9.20
CA PRO A 204 -25.84 22.88 9.42
C PRO A 204 -26.39 23.72 10.58
N ILE A 205 -27.60 24.25 10.40
CA ILE A 205 -28.28 25.02 11.44
C ILE A 205 -28.97 24.04 12.38
N VAL A 206 -28.43 23.90 13.60
CA VAL A 206 -29.01 23.06 14.66
C VAL A 206 -29.74 23.95 15.67
N GLN A 207 -31.05 24.15 15.44
CA GLN A 207 -31.91 24.93 16.33
C GLN A 207 -32.65 24.04 17.35
N GLU A 208 -33.12 24.67 18.43
CA GLU A 208 -34.02 24.09 19.44
C GLU A 208 -35.42 23.83 18.85
N GLN A 209 -35.50 22.96 17.85
CA GLN A 209 -36.74 22.50 17.23
C GLN A 209 -36.87 21.01 17.49
N VAL A 210 -36.98 20.64 18.77
CA VAL A 210 -37.24 19.26 19.17
C VAL A 210 -38.75 19.04 19.28
N ILE A 211 -39.46 19.37 18.20
CA ILE A 211 -40.91 19.22 18.10
C ILE A 211 -41.23 17.72 18.16
N GLY A 212 -42.12 17.31 19.06
CA GLY A 212 -42.58 15.93 19.18
C GLY A 212 -41.68 14.96 19.97
N PHE A 213 -40.56 15.39 20.54
CA PHE A 213 -39.70 14.52 21.36
C PHE A 213 -40.01 14.65 22.86
N ILE A 214 -40.35 13.50 23.48
CA ILE A 214 -40.75 13.38 24.88
C ILE A 214 -39.67 13.98 25.80
N PRO A 215 -39.99 14.94 26.68
CA PRO A 215 -39.01 15.62 27.55
C PRO A 215 -38.10 14.67 28.34
N GLN A 216 -38.66 13.54 28.82
CA GLN A 216 -37.95 12.51 29.59
C GLN A 216 -36.84 11.80 28.79
N LYS A 217 -36.93 11.79 27.44
CA LYS A 217 -35.95 11.17 26.55
C LYS A 217 -34.81 12.13 26.17
N ARG A 218 -34.96 13.45 26.38
CA ARG A 218 -33.99 14.49 25.96
C ARG A 218 -32.66 14.37 26.65
N LEU A 219 -32.66 14.37 27.99
CA LEU A 219 -31.43 14.42 28.77
C LEU A 219 -30.53 13.18 28.59
N PRO A 220 -31.05 11.93 28.53
CA PRO A 220 -30.24 10.76 28.20
C PRO A 220 -29.62 10.82 26.81
N VAL A 221 -30.35 11.34 25.80
CA VAL A 221 -29.80 11.50 24.44
C VAL A 221 -28.75 12.61 24.42
N ALA A 222 -29.00 13.75 25.06
CA ALA A 222 -28.04 14.84 25.14
C ALA A 222 -26.74 14.39 25.80
N LYS A 223 -26.81 13.65 26.91
CA LYS A 223 -25.63 13.10 27.58
C LYS A 223 -24.85 12.11 26.69
N SER A 224 -25.55 11.29 25.92
CA SER A 224 -24.94 10.39 24.94
C SER A 224 -24.20 11.16 23.84
N LEU A 225 -24.83 12.20 23.28
CA LEU A 225 -24.21 13.03 22.25
C LEU A 225 -23.01 13.82 22.81
N ALA A 226 -23.04 14.23 24.08
CA ALA A 226 -21.90 14.87 24.73
C ALA A 226 -20.69 13.93 24.87
N ILE A 227 -20.91 12.64 25.12
CA ILE A 227 -19.85 11.62 25.12
C ILE A 227 -19.22 11.47 23.74
N PHE A 228 -20.05 11.35 22.69
CA PHE A 228 -19.56 11.27 21.31
C PHE A 228 -18.81 12.54 20.89
N GLN A 229 -19.36 13.71 21.22
CA GLN A 229 -18.71 15.00 20.96
C GLN A 229 -17.30 15.09 21.53
N LEU A 230 -17.11 14.61 22.77
CA LEU A 230 -15.81 14.58 23.42
C LEU A 230 -14.83 13.62 22.72
N GLY A 231 -15.35 12.49 22.21
CA GLY A 231 -14.61 11.57 21.36
C GLY A 231 -14.07 12.24 20.10
N GLU A 232 -14.95 12.86 19.31
CA GLU A 232 -14.61 13.53 18.04
C GLU A 232 -13.61 14.68 18.24
N ALA A 233 -13.77 15.46 19.31
CA ALA A 233 -12.85 16.53 19.65
C ALA A 233 -11.43 16.02 19.97
N GLY A 234 -11.32 14.80 20.50
CA GLY A 234 -10.07 14.15 20.85
C GLY A 234 -9.26 13.64 19.64
N GLU A 235 -9.85 13.59 18.46
CA GLU A 235 -9.21 13.09 17.23
C GLU A 235 -8.26 14.10 16.58
N GLY A 236 -8.50 15.40 16.79
CA GLY A 236 -7.63 16.50 16.34
C GLY A 236 -6.18 16.41 16.83
N ARG A 237 -5.94 15.76 17.97
CA ARG A 237 -4.60 15.50 18.53
C ARG A 237 -3.77 14.55 17.65
N ILE A 238 -4.42 13.68 16.89
CA ILE A 238 -3.78 12.65 16.06
C ILE A 238 -3.13 13.28 14.80
N ALA A 239 -3.68 14.37 14.26
CA ALA A 239 -3.09 15.06 13.10
C ALA A 239 -1.67 15.57 13.36
N LYS A 240 -1.43 16.14 14.54
CA LYS A 240 -0.09 16.64 14.93
C LYS A 240 0.93 15.50 15.02
N ASP A 241 0.52 14.36 15.56
CA ASP A 241 1.38 13.18 15.63
C ASP A 241 1.70 12.59 14.25
N ILE A 242 0.77 12.68 13.29
CA ILE A 242 0.93 12.07 11.95
C ILE A 242 1.82 12.90 11.02
N ASP A 243 1.91 14.22 11.20
CA ASP A 243 2.82 15.07 10.42
C ASP A 243 4.31 14.68 10.60
N HIS A 244 4.67 14.11 11.75
CA HIS A 244 6.03 13.65 12.03
C HIS A 244 6.30 12.21 11.56
N ILE A 245 5.28 11.46 11.14
CA ILE A 245 5.43 10.04 10.78
C ILE A 245 5.76 9.91 9.29
N HIS A 246 6.99 9.48 8.98
CA HIS A 246 7.39 9.06 7.65
C HIS A 246 6.82 7.67 7.30
N ILE A 247 5.56 7.62 6.85
CA ILE A 247 4.96 6.36 6.39
C ILE A 247 5.40 6.06 4.94
N TYR A 248 6.41 5.20 4.76
CA TYR A 248 6.92 4.79 3.44
C TYR A 248 5.78 4.34 2.51
N GLY A 249 5.58 4.99 1.36
CA GLY A 249 4.51 4.64 0.41
C GLY A 249 3.25 5.52 0.46
N VAL A 250 3.18 6.49 1.37
CA VAL A 250 2.13 7.52 1.40
C VAL A 250 2.47 8.63 0.39
N ASP A 251 1.51 8.94 -0.49
CA ASP A 251 1.53 10.06 -1.46
C ASP A 251 1.19 11.38 -0.73
N PRO A 252 1.77 12.54 -1.11
CA PRO A 252 1.30 13.87 -0.67
C PRO A 252 -0.23 14.02 -0.60
N ASN A 253 -0.96 13.45 -1.56
CA ASN A 253 -2.43 13.48 -1.59
C ASN A 253 -3.08 12.78 -0.39
N TYR A 254 -2.49 11.71 0.14
CA TYR A 254 -3.03 11.07 1.35
C TYR A 254 -2.79 11.92 2.59
N ARG A 255 -1.62 12.56 2.70
CA ARG A 255 -1.35 13.48 3.82
C ARG A 255 -2.34 14.64 3.82
N GLU A 256 -2.63 15.18 2.63
CA GLU A 256 -3.65 16.21 2.48
C GLU A 256 -5.04 15.69 2.87
N ALA A 257 -5.47 14.56 2.30
CA ALA A 257 -6.76 13.94 2.61
C ALA A 257 -6.94 13.73 4.12
N LEU A 258 -5.90 13.24 4.81
CA LEU A 258 -5.91 13.01 6.24
C LEU A 258 -6.01 14.30 7.06
N LYS A 259 -5.34 15.38 6.62
CA LYS A 259 -5.48 16.70 7.26
C LYS A 259 -6.89 17.26 7.13
N LEU A 260 -7.50 17.06 5.96
CA LEU A 260 -8.86 17.52 5.70
C LEU A 260 -9.90 16.66 6.43
N PHE A 261 -9.69 15.34 6.52
CA PHE A 261 -10.47 14.43 7.37
C PHE A 261 -10.49 14.92 8.83
N VAL A 262 -9.34 15.22 9.42
CA VAL A 262 -9.30 15.70 10.83
C VAL A 262 -10.02 17.04 11.01
N LYS A 263 -10.05 17.90 9.99
CA LYS A 263 -10.87 19.13 10.04
C LYS A 263 -12.37 18.82 10.00
N GLU A 264 -12.76 17.77 9.28
CA GLU A 264 -14.14 17.27 9.23
C GLU A 264 -14.56 16.67 10.57
N GLU A 265 -13.71 15.91 11.26
CA GLU A 265 -13.99 15.46 12.64
C GLU A 265 -14.16 16.61 13.62
N GLY A 266 -13.30 17.63 13.52
CA GLY A 266 -13.46 18.86 14.30
C GLY A 266 -14.76 19.63 13.97
N ARG A 267 -15.33 19.41 12.79
CA ARG A 267 -16.66 19.93 12.43
C ARG A 267 -17.77 19.06 13.02
N HIS A 268 -17.66 17.73 12.97
CA HIS A 268 -18.59 16.80 13.64
C HIS A 268 -18.71 17.08 15.13
N ALA A 269 -17.59 17.25 15.82
CA ALA A 269 -17.55 17.61 17.25
C ALA A 269 -18.37 18.88 17.54
N ARG A 270 -18.24 19.92 16.70
CA ARG A 270 -19.01 21.16 16.88
C ARG A 270 -20.50 20.93 16.66
N ILE A 271 -20.87 20.20 15.60
CA ILE A 271 -22.28 19.91 15.27
C ILE A 271 -22.93 19.12 16.41
N LEU A 272 -22.24 18.09 16.93
CA LEU A 272 -22.72 17.33 18.08
C LEU A 272 -22.89 18.22 19.31
N GLY A 273 -21.98 19.18 19.52
CA GLY A 273 -22.11 20.15 20.60
C GLY A 273 -23.37 21.01 20.48
N ASP A 274 -23.73 21.43 19.28
CA ASP A 274 -24.98 22.15 19.04
C ASP A 274 -26.20 21.24 19.19
N CYS A 275 -26.11 19.95 18.82
CA CYS A 275 -27.16 18.97 19.11
C CYS A 275 -27.38 18.78 20.62
N VAL A 276 -26.31 18.75 21.42
CA VAL A 276 -26.40 18.66 22.89
C VAL A 276 -27.14 19.88 23.45
N ARG A 277 -26.78 21.09 23.02
CA ARG A 277 -27.43 22.33 23.44
C ARG A 277 -28.89 22.39 23.00
N ALA A 278 -29.19 22.00 21.76
CA ALA A 278 -30.57 21.93 21.25
C ALA A 278 -31.45 20.94 22.02
N LEU A 279 -30.87 19.92 22.66
CA LEU A 279 -31.55 18.99 23.56
C LEU A 279 -31.57 19.45 25.03
N ARG A 280 -31.09 20.68 25.32
CA ARG A 280 -30.91 21.25 26.67
C ARG A 280 -29.98 20.43 27.57
N GLY A 281 -28.97 19.79 26.99
CA GLY A 281 -27.89 19.15 27.74
C GLY A 281 -26.67 20.05 27.89
N GLU A 282 -25.70 19.54 28.65
CA GLU A 282 -24.41 20.18 28.87
C GLU A 282 -23.30 19.33 28.25
N LEU A 283 -22.25 20.01 27.77
CA LEU A 283 -21.03 19.35 27.32
C LEU A 283 -20.27 18.80 28.52
N ILE A 284 -19.50 17.75 28.29
CA ILE A 284 -18.69 17.11 29.33
C ILE A 284 -17.21 17.27 29.00
N GLU A 285 -16.39 17.45 30.03
CA GLU A 285 -14.94 17.65 29.85
C GLU A 285 -14.15 16.34 29.87
N SER A 286 -14.69 15.30 30.51
CA SER A 286 -14.03 14.00 30.59
C SER A 286 -15.02 12.85 30.64
N ASN A 287 -14.62 11.73 30.05
CA ASN A 287 -15.33 10.46 30.17
C ASN A 287 -14.33 9.30 30.19
N TRP A 288 -14.67 8.20 30.85
CA TRP A 288 -13.74 7.07 30.99
C TRP A 288 -13.49 6.34 29.66
N THR A 289 -14.47 6.26 28.76
CA THR A 289 -14.25 5.69 27.42
C THR A 289 -13.32 6.55 26.58
N GLU A 290 -13.41 7.89 26.67
CA GLU A 290 -12.42 8.78 26.03
C GLU A 290 -11.00 8.47 26.53
N LYS A 291 -10.83 8.31 27.85
CA LYS A 291 -9.55 7.94 28.46
C LYS A 291 -9.07 6.57 27.98
N LEU A 292 -9.97 5.59 27.84
CA LEU A 292 -9.65 4.26 27.30
C LEU A 292 -9.18 4.33 25.84
N PHE A 293 -9.89 5.06 24.98
CA PHE A 293 -9.50 5.28 23.59
C PHE A 293 -8.18 6.06 23.49
N HIS A 294 -7.97 7.05 24.36
CA HIS A 294 -6.71 7.78 24.46
C HIS A 294 -5.55 6.88 24.92
N PHE A 295 -5.77 6.03 25.91
CA PHE A 295 -4.78 5.04 26.37
C PHE A 295 -4.44 4.03 25.27
N GLY A 296 -5.45 3.48 24.58
CA GLY A 296 -5.26 2.59 23.44
C GLY A 296 -4.42 3.24 22.33
N ARG A 297 -4.61 4.55 22.07
CA ARG A 297 -3.79 5.31 21.12
C ARG A 297 -2.35 5.54 21.58
N ARG A 298 -2.07 5.60 22.89
CA ARG A 298 -0.73 5.81 23.46
C ARG A 298 0.11 4.53 23.57
N LEU A 299 -0.53 3.40 23.84
CA LEU A 299 0.18 2.14 24.12
C LEU A 299 0.98 1.59 22.94
N LEU A 300 0.65 1.96 21.69
CA LEU A 300 1.13 1.22 20.52
C LEU A 300 1.40 2.11 19.30
N GLY A 301 2.28 1.62 18.42
CA GLY A 301 2.77 2.31 17.23
C GLY A 301 1.68 2.75 16.24
N THR A 302 2.08 3.51 15.22
CA THR A 302 1.22 4.24 14.26
C THR A 302 0.08 3.43 13.63
N ARG A 303 0.26 2.12 13.47
CA ARG A 303 -0.78 1.22 12.94
C ARG A 303 -1.95 1.03 13.88
N LEU A 304 -1.71 0.94 15.20
CA LEU A 304 -2.80 0.77 16.14
C LEU A 304 -3.61 2.06 16.29
N LYS A 305 -2.96 3.23 16.29
CA LYS A 305 -3.65 4.53 16.28
C LYS A 305 -4.72 4.61 15.17
N LEU A 306 -4.36 4.20 13.96
CA LEU A 306 -5.28 4.16 12.82
C LEU A 306 -6.36 3.06 12.94
N MET A 307 -6.09 1.96 13.64
CA MET A 307 -7.11 0.95 13.90
C MET A 307 -8.14 1.45 14.91
N VAL A 308 -7.70 2.22 15.92
CA VAL A 308 -8.60 2.85 16.89
C VAL A 308 -9.52 3.84 16.18
N LEU A 309 -9.00 4.67 15.28
CA LEU A 309 -9.83 5.53 14.41
C LEU A 309 -10.84 4.71 13.62
N LEU A 310 -10.40 3.66 12.93
CA LEU A 310 -11.30 2.79 12.17
C LEU A 310 -12.42 2.18 13.03
N VAL A 311 -12.15 1.88 14.31
CA VAL A 311 -13.19 1.42 15.24
C VAL A 311 -14.16 2.54 15.60
N ALA A 312 -13.67 3.77 15.80
CA ALA A 312 -14.50 4.95 16.06
C ALA A 312 -15.50 5.19 14.91
N GLU A 313 -15.07 5.10 13.65
CA GLU A 313 -15.98 5.20 12.48
C GLU A 313 -17.13 4.18 12.54
N VAL A 314 -16.83 2.94 12.92
CA VAL A 314 -17.85 1.88 13.04
C VAL A 314 -18.83 2.20 14.17
N ILE A 315 -18.35 2.79 15.26
CA ILE A 315 -19.17 3.28 16.36
C ILE A 315 -20.07 4.41 15.85
N GLY A 316 -19.51 5.46 15.23
CA GLY A 316 -20.26 6.60 14.72
C GLY A 316 -21.42 6.17 13.83
N ILE A 317 -21.14 5.38 12.78
CA ILE A 317 -22.15 4.87 11.85
C ILE A 317 -23.28 4.13 12.58
N CYS A 318 -22.94 3.23 13.50
CA CYS A 318 -23.93 2.41 14.18
C CYS A 318 -24.81 3.24 15.13
N PHE A 319 -24.19 4.11 15.93
CA PHE A 319 -24.87 4.79 17.03
C PHE A 319 -25.61 6.05 16.57
N TYR A 320 -25.03 6.85 15.67
CA TYR A 320 -25.70 8.04 15.13
C TYR A 320 -26.98 7.66 14.38
N LYS A 321 -26.95 6.61 13.54
CA LYS A 321 -28.15 6.11 12.87
C LYS A 321 -29.21 5.62 13.85
N LYS A 322 -28.81 4.84 14.86
CA LYS A 322 -29.75 4.29 15.85
C LYS A 322 -30.44 5.37 16.69
N ILE A 323 -29.69 6.42 17.08
CA ILE A 323 -30.28 7.56 17.79
C ILE A 323 -31.19 8.34 16.84
N ALA A 324 -30.76 8.61 15.61
CA ALA A 324 -31.54 9.36 14.63
C ALA A 324 -32.85 8.66 14.23
N GLU A 325 -32.87 7.32 14.12
CA GLU A 325 -34.09 6.53 13.87
C GLU A 325 -35.18 6.78 14.92
N LYS A 326 -34.78 7.04 16.17
CA LYS A 326 -35.70 7.26 17.30
C LYS A 326 -36.03 8.72 17.56
N ILE A 327 -35.38 9.64 16.85
CA ILE A 327 -35.77 11.05 16.82
C ILE A 327 -36.79 11.21 15.69
N PRO A 328 -38.01 11.72 15.97
CA PRO A 328 -39.09 11.71 14.98
C PRO A 328 -38.78 12.65 13.80
N PHE A 329 -38.46 13.92 14.09
CA PHE A 329 -38.07 14.93 13.10
C PHE A 329 -37.28 16.06 13.78
N GLY A 330 -36.62 16.90 12.99
CA GLY A 330 -35.90 18.08 13.48
C GLY A 330 -34.43 18.15 13.06
N SER A 331 -33.82 19.30 13.32
CA SER A 331 -32.44 19.62 12.96
C SER A 331 -31.41 18.63 13.54
N VAL A 332 -31.65 18.13 14.76
CA VAL A 332 -30.78 17.15 15.44
C VAL A 332 -30.76 15.80 14.70
N LYS A 333 -31.92 15.32 14.23
CA LYS A 333 -32.00 14.08 13.44
C LYS A 333 -31.19 14.21 12.15
N ASN A 334 -31.39 15.31 11.43
CA ASN A 334 -30.72 15.56 10.16
C ASN A 334 -29.21 15.69 10.34
N ALA A 335 -28.77 16.36 11.40
CA ALA A 335 -27.36 16.48 11.76
C ALA A 335 -26.73 15.10 12.02
N LEU A 336 -27.38 14.24 12.81
CA LEU A 336 -26.88 12.89 13.10
C LEU A 336 -26.83 11.99 11.86
N LEU A 337 -27.83 12.06 10.98
CA LEU A 337 -27.82 11.31 9.72
C LEU A 337 -26.70 11.80 8.80
N HIS A 338 -26.50 13.11 8.69
CA HIS A 338 -25.42 13.67 7.87
C HIS A 338 -24.04 13.27 8.41
N ILE A 339 -23.82 13.33 9.72
CA ILE A 339 -22.57 12.84 10.32
C ILE A 339 -22.40 11.35 9.97
N ALA A 340 -23.42 10.52 10.19
CA ALA A 340 -23.33 9.09 9.86
C ALA A 340 -23.02 8.79 8.38
N GLU A 341 -23.45 9.64 7.45
CA GLU A 341 -23.09 9.54 6.03
C GLU A 341 -21.62 9.87 5.77
N ASP A 342 -21.08 10.90 6.44
CA ASP A 342 -19.67 11.26 6.34
C ASP A 342 -18.78 10.15 6.95
N GLU A 343 -19.16 9.58 8.10
CA GLU A 343 -18.49 8.45 8.76
C GLU A 343 -18.42 7.20 7.87
N GLU A 344 -19.45 6.94 7.04
CA GLU A 344 -19.37 5.86 6.05
C GLU A 344 -18.27 6.09 5.02
N LYS A 345 -18.03 7.36 4.62
CA LYS A 345 -16.94 7.71 3.70
C LYS A 345 -15.59 7.60 4.40
N HIS A 346 -15.49 8.03 5.64
CA HIS A 346 -14.30 7.90 6.48
C HIS A 346 -13.91 6.44 6.71
N LEU A 347 -14.89 5.58 7.00
CA LEU A 347 -14.69 4.13 7.08
C LEU A 347 -14.08 3.57 5.78
N ILE A 348 -14.57 3.98 4.61
CA ILE A 348 -14.03 3.53 3.31
C ILE A 348 -12.62 4.08 3.08
N PHE A 349 -12.36 5.34 3.45
CA PHE A 349 -11.05 5.97 3.39
C PHE A 349 -10.01 5.17 4.20
N HIS A 350 -10.32 4.85 5.46
CA HIS A 350 -9.47 4.05 6.34
C HIS A 350 -9.36 2.59 5.89
N CYS A 351 -10.45 1.97 5.44
CA CYS A 351 -10.43 0.62 4.87
C CYS A 351 -9.41 0.52 3.74
N THR A 352 -9.37 1.52 2.86
CA THR A 352 -8.47 1.46 1.72
C THR A 352 -7.00 1.65 2.12
N PHE A 353 -6.73 2.46 3.13
CA PHE A 353 -5.40 2.54 3.73
C PHE A 353 -4.92 1.16 4.19
N PHE A 354 -5.75 0.45 4.98
CA PHE A 354 -5.38 -0.87 5.49
C PHE A 354 -5.28 -1.92 4.37
N LYS A 355 -6.17 -1.89 3.38
CA LYS A 355 -6.14 -2.80 2.22
C LYS A 355 -4.84 -2.69 1.42
N ILE A 356 -4.30 -1.47 1.26
CA ILE A 356 -3.02 -1.24 0.57
C ILE A 356 -1.83 -1.71 1.42
N ARG A 357 -1.94 -1.62 2.74
CA ARG A 357 -0.84 -1.90 3.69
C ARG A 357 -0.72 -3.39 4.06
N LEU A 358 -1.83 -4.09 4.18
CA LEU A 358 -1.90 -5.48 4.63
C LEU A 358 -1.70 -6.44 3.46
N LYS A 359 -0.47 -6.49 2.94
CA LYS A 359 -0.11 -7.36 1.80
C LYS A 359 0.24 -8.79 2.21
N ASN A 360 0.83 -8.97 3.41
CA ASN A 360 1.36 -10.27 3.85
C ASN A 360 0.30 -11.08 4.62
N PRO A 361 0.24 -12.42 4.45
CA PRO A 361 -0.69 -13.28 5.19
C PRO A 361 -0.57 -13.15 6.71
N SER A 362 0.66 -13.08 7.24
CA SER A 362 0.91 -12.91 8.69
C SER A 362 0.38 -11.58 9.21
N THR A 363 0.59 -10.49 8.49
CA THR A 363 0.08 -9.16 8.88
C THR A 363 -1.45 -9.08 8.81
N ARG A 364 -2.07 -9.81 7.88
CA ARG A 364 -3.54 -9.91 7.75
C ARG A 364 -4.13 -10.73 8.91
N PHE A 365 -3.45 -11.80 9.30
CA PHE A 365 -3.83 -12.61 10.45
C PHE A 365 -3.73 -11.81 11.75
N LEU A 366 -2.62 -11.11 11.97
CA LEU A 366 -2.43 -10.25 13.14
C LEU A 366 -3.46 -9.11 13.18
N PHE A 367 -3.70 -8.45 12.03
CA PHE A 367 -4.74 -7.43 11.93
C PHE A 367 -6.11 -7.98 12.35
N LYS A 368 -6.48 -9.17 11.88
CA LYS A 368 -7.76 -9.82 12.21
C LYS A 368 -7.93 -10.05 13.71
N ILE A 369 -6.89 -10.53 14.39
CA ILE A 369 -6.92 -10.75 15.85
C ILE A 369 -7.10 -9.41 16.58
N ILE A 370 -6.25 -8.44 16.27
CA ILE A 370 -6.27 -7.12 16.93
C ILE A 370 -7.58 -6.39 16.64
N TRP A 371 -8.05 -6.42 15.40
CA TRP A 371 -9.31 -5.81 14.99
C TRP A 371 -10.48 -6.37 15.78
N ARG A 372 -10.63 -7.69 15.84
CA ARG A 372 -11.71 -8.34 16.58
C ARG A 372 -11.67 -8.01 18.06
N PHE A 373 -10.49 -8.01 18.66
CA PHE A 373 -10.31 -7.65 20.06
C PHE A 373 -10.70 -6.19 20.32
N LEU A 374 -10.15 -5.24 19.54
CA LEU A 374 -10.45 -3.82 19.69
C LEU A 374 -11.94 -3.52 19.45
N SER A 375 -12.52 -4.04 18.37
CA SER A 375 -13.94 -3.86 18.06
C SER A 375 -14.83 -4.41 19.17
N PHE A 376 -14.50 -5.57 19.75
CA PHE A 376 -15.25 -6.14 20.87
C PHE A 376 -15.18 -5.24 22.11
N VAL A 377 -13.97 -4.86 22.53
CA VAL A 377 -13.76 -4.00 23.70
C VAL A 377 -14.48 -2.66 23.53
N ALA A 378 -14.36 -2.06 22.35
CA ALA A 378 -15.00 -0.79 22.03
C ALA A 378 -16.53 -0.91 22.03
N CYS A 379 -17.10 -1.95 21.40
CA CYS A 379 -18.54 -2.19 21.40
C CYS A 379 -19.10 -2.30 22.82
N VAL A 380 -18.48 -3.12 23.67
CA VAL A 380 -18.91 -3.31 25.07
C VAL A 380 -18.83 -1.99 25.84
N SER A 381 -17.71 -1.26 25.69
CA SER A 381 -17.50 0.01 26.39
C SER A 381 -18.55 1.05 26.03
N VAL A 382 -18.87 1.19 24.74
CA VAL A 382 -19.88 2.14 24.26
C VAL A 382 -21.29 1.67 24.67
N LEU A 383 -21.63 0.39 24.54
CA LEU A 383 -22.93 -0.10 25.01
C LEU A 383 -23.17 0.19 26.50
N MET A 384 -22.12 0.12 27.32
CA MET A 384 -22.19 0.47 28.75
C MET A 384 -22.46 1.97 28.96
N ASP A 385 -21.73 2.85 28.27
CA ASP A 385 -21.89 4.30 28.38
C ASP A 385 -23.27 4.78 27.96
N HIS A 386 -23.81 4.18 26.90
CA HIS A 386 -25.05 4.61 26.27
C HIS A 386 -26.28 3.81 26.74
N ARG A 387 -26.13 2.93 27.74
CA ARG A 387 -27.22 2.09 28.29
C ARG A 387 -28.45 2.90 28.70
N LYS A 388 -28.26 4.06 29.35
CA LYS A 388 -29.36 4.93 29.81
C LYS A 388 -30.14 5.50 28.62
N THR A 389 -29.42 5.88 27.56
CA THR A 389 -30.00 6.40 26.32
C THR A 389 -30.78 5.32 25.58
N PHE A 390 -30.24 4.11 25.48
CA PHE A 390 -30.94 2.98 24.87
C PHE A 390 -32.20 2.58 25.62
N LYS A 391 -32.15 2.58 26.96
CA LYS A 391 -33.35 2.37 27.78
C LYS A 391 -34.39 3.45 27.53
N ALA A 392 -33.98 4.72 27.44
CA ALA A 392 -34.90 5.84 27.19
C ALA A 392 -35.50 5.81 25.78
N LEU A 393 -34.75 5.34 24.78
CA LEU A 393 -35.18 5.24 23.38
C LEU A 393 -35.88 3.91 23.04
N GLU A 394 -36.02 3.01 24.03
CA GLU A 394 -36.58 1.66 23.84
C GLU A 394 -35.85 0.90 22.71
N VAL A 395 -34.52 1.02 22.69
CA VAL A 395 -33.65 0.31 21.76
C VAL A 395 -33.02 -0.88 22.48
N PRO A 396 -33.25 -2.12 22.04
CA PRO A 396 -32.58 -3.28 22.63
C PRO A 396 -31.06 -3.21 22.41
N MET A 397 -30.27 -3.31 23.48
CA MET A 397 -28.80 -3.30 23.38
C MET A 397 -28.27 -4.45 22.50
N LYS A 398 -29.00 -5.58 22.46
CA LYS A 398 -28.68 -6.73 21.60
C LYS A 398 -28.70 -6.34 20.12
N ASP A 399 -29.65 -5.50 19.70
CA ASP A 399 -29.78 -5.10 18.30
C ASP A 399 -28.63 -4.18 17.89
N CYS A 400 -28.27 -3.23 18.77
CA CYS A 400 -27.08 -2.39 18.58
C CYS A 400 -25.80 -3.21 18.53
N TYR A 401 -25.64 -4.20 19.41
CA TYR A 401 -24.51 -5.11 19.39
C TYR A 401 -24.41 -5.89 18.07
N LEU A 402 -25.52 -6.49 17.62
CA LEU A 402 -25.55 -7.27 16.38
C LEU A 402 -25.22 -6.40 15.16
N GLN A 403 -25.80 -5.20 15.09
CA GLN A 403 -25.52 -4.25 14.02
C GLN A 403 -24.06 -3.81 14.02
N PHE A 404 -23.51 -3.44 15.17
CA PHE A 404 -22.11 -3.08 15.31
C PHE A 404 -21.19 -4.21 14.84
N MET A 405 -21.45 -5.44 15.30
CA MET A 405 -20.66 -6.60 14.93
C MET A 405 -20.77 -6.94 13.45
N ASP A 406 -21.92 -6.71 12.82
CA ASP A 406 -22.08 -6.87 11.37
C ASP A 406 -21.26 -5.85 10.59
N ILE A 407 -21.36 -4.55 10.94
CA ILE A 407 -20.54 -3.49 10.32
C ILE A 407 -19.05 -3.80 10.52
N SER A 408 -18.64 -4.15 11.73
CA SER A 408 -17.25 -4.51 12.04
C SER A 408 -16.73 -5.72 11.24
N ARG A 409 -17.56 -6.76 11.06
CA ARG A 409 -17.22 -7.93 10.22
C ARG A 409 -17.16 -7.58 8.74
N ASN A 410 -18.05 -6.72 8.26
CA ASN A 410 -18.03 -6.25 6.88
C ASN A 410 -16.80 -5.38 6.60
N THR A 411 -16.40 -4.53 7.55
CA THR A 411 -15.13 -3.79 7.53
C THR A 411 -13.93 -4.73 7.47
N GLU A 412 -13.88 -5.76 8.33
CA GLU A 412 -12.84 -6.81 8.29
C GLU A 412 -12.77 -7.45 6.89
N ARG A 413 -13.92 -7.87 6.34
CA ARG A 413 -13.99 -8.48 5.00
C ARG A 413 -13.50 -7.54 3.91
N LYS A 414 -13.94 -6.27 3.89
CA LYS A 414 -13.54 -5.27 2.88
C LYS A 414 -12.03 -5.02 2.89
N ILE A 415 -11.42 -4.94 4.08
CA ILE A 415 -9.97 -4.75 4.25
C ILE A 415 -9.21 -6.00 3.81
N LEU A 416 -9.72 -7.18 4.16
CA LEU A 416 -9.12 -8.47 3.85
C LEU A 416 -9.55 -9.03 2.49
N GLN A 417 -10.28 -8.30 1.64
CA GLN A 417 -10.53 -8.71 0.26
C GLN A 417 -9.31 -8.38 -0.60
N THR A 418 -8.86 -9.33 -1.40
CA THR A 418 -7.71 -9.15 -2.29
C THR A 418 -8.08 -8.21 -3.44
N PHE A 419 -7.14 -7.38 -3.93
CA PHE A 419 -7.34 -6.47 -5.07
C PHE A 419 -7.54 -7.19 -6.43
N PHE A 420 -7.52 -8.52 -6.44
CA PHE A 420 -7.62 -9.35 -7.63
C PHE A 420 -8.69 -10.43 -7.40
N ALA A 421 -9.87 -10.19 -7.96
CA ALA A 421 -10.54 -11.20 -8.77
C ALA A 421 -9.98 -11.06 -10.19
#